data_AF-A0A1A9AID5-F1
#
_entry.id   AF-A0A1A9AID5-F1
#
_cell.length_a   1.000
_cell.length_b   1.000
_cell.length_c   1.000
_cell.angle_alpha   90.00
_cell.angle_beta   90.00
_cell.angle_gamma   90.00
#
_symmetry.space_group_name_H-M   'P 1'
#
loop_
_entity.id
_entity.type
_entity.pdbx_description
1 polymer ?
#
loop_
_entity_poly.entity_id
_entity_poly.type
_entity_poly.pdbx_seq_one_letter_code
_entity_poly.pdbx_strand_id
1 'polypeptide(L)'
;MAPANNDENYNFCNDMDIYITNDAWLKTQWENYEYKNYCIFDEAEFSDKKNEYETICAKFKCLFNLLFDESSAFSSFNEPAKYINFWLNYVLKSIYPSITAQRFYDVVKSDTSFDTHEKLKGKIQNIQDEHLENMTIFYNLYHKYNTIQSLIPDYTSDHTQCESYSKECAQKYEDAIKKCPKGTSSNFCDALNVFKGKYEKLKELITINNCKLEELKPLPSHESPPAIVPSEESQQNDQKELPNLPEEQGDNADFSTATATSGTMLGMFFISLILYKSTPFGPWLRNRILKKNMIGSNTEEEEKNHELLLHMSEYQDINSEDNMYKIPYTSL
;
A
#
# COMPACT_ATOMS: atom_id res chain seq x y z
N MET A 1 8.85 -29.56 0.27
CA MET A 1 7.78 -28.58 0.00
C MET A 1 7.31 -28.04 1.34
N ALA A 2 7.72 -26.83 1.71
CA ALA A 2 7.08 -26.12 2.82
C ALA A 2 5.69 -25.69 2.37
N PRO A 3 4.65 -25.75 3.24
CA PRO A 3 3.33 -25.30 2.86
C PRO A 3 3.38 -23.79 2.59
N ALA A 4 2.73 -23.35 1.52
CA ALA A 4 2.52 -21.94 1.27
C ALA A 4 1.70 -21.35 2.42
N ASN A 5 2.01 -20.12 2.81
CA ASN A 5 1.23 -19.43 3.84
C ASN A 5 -0.13 -19.06 3.24
N ASN A 6 -1.15 -19.84 3.59
CA ASN A 6 -2.55 -19.66 3.17
C ASN A 6 -3.33 -18.72 4.12
N ASP A 7 -2.63 -17.90 4.90
CA ASP A 7 -3.31 -16.96 5.79
C ASP A 7 -3.87 -15.82 4.95
N GLU A 8 -5.17 -15.85 4.65
CA GLU A 8 -5.96 -14.79 3.99
C GLU A 8 -6.04 -13.52 4.87
N ASN A 9 -4.99 -13.19 5.61
CA ASN A 9 -4.96 -12.11 6.57
C ASN A 9 -4.19 -10.93 5.99
N TYR A 10 -4.94 -9.93 5.51
CA TYR A 10 -4.41 -8.70 4.95
C TYR A 10 -4.22 -7.59 5.99
N ASN A 11 -4.31 -7.88 7.29
CA ASN A 11 -4.24 -6.86 8.34
C ASN A 11 -2.93 -6.05 8.32
N PHE A 12 -1.79 -6.68 8.02
CA PHE A 12 -0.52 -5.95 7.91
C PHE A 12 -0.51 -4.94 6.75
N CYS A 13 -1.33 -5.16 5.72
CA CYS A 13 -1.46 -4.23 4.60
C CYS A 13 -2.06 -2.88 5.04
N ASN A 14 -2.76 -2.85 6.18
CA ASN A 14 -3.29 -1.61 6.72
C ASN A 14 -2.20 -0.62 7.12
N ASP A 15 -0.97 -1.07 7.35
CA ASP A 15 0.17 -0.23 7.76
C ASP A 15 1.15 0.07 6.59
N MET A 16 0.74 -0.21 5.34
CA MET A 16 1.57 0.00 4.15
C MET A 16 1.91 1.48 3.88
N ASP A 17 1.08 2.42 4.31
CA ASP A 17 1.43 3.86 4.29
C ASP A 17 2.76 4.13 5.02
N ILE A 18 2.96 3.47 6.16
CA ILE A 18 4.18 3.60 6.99
C ILE A 18 5.35 2.85 6.33
N TYR A 19 5.11 1.63 5.84
CA TYR A 19 6.16 0.84 5.18
C TYR A 19 6.66 1.48 3.88
N ILE A 20 5.76 1.97 3.02
CA ILE A 20 6.12 2.53 1.70
C ILE A 20 6.80 3.88 1.82
N THR A 21 6.41 4.68 2.82
CA THR A 21 7.17 5.87 3.21
C THR A 21 8.66 5.53 3.37
N ASN A 22 8.93 4.30 3.78
CA ASN A 22 10.27 3.85 4.01
C ASN A 22 11.09 3.48 2.75
N ASP A 23 10.44 3.27 1.60
CA ASP A 23 11.12 2.86 0.36
C ASP A 23 12.13 3.91 -0.15
N ALA A 24 11.91 5.19 0.12
CA ALA A 24 12.86 6.24 -0.28
C ALA A 24 14.21 6.20 0.46
N TRP A 25 14.28 5.59 1.66
CA TRP A 25 15.57 5.36 2.34
C TRP A 25 16.23 4.10 1.82
N LEU A 26 15.45 3.07 1.51
CA LEU A 26 15.95 1.92 0.75
C LEU A 26 16.60 2.38 -0.55
N LYS A 27 16.08 3.39 -1.26
CA LYS A 27 16.69 3.90 -2.50
C LYS A 27 18.07 4.54 -2.32
N THR A 28 18.44 4.99 -1.12
CA THR A 28 19.70 5.74 -0.90
C THR A 28 20.70 5.06 0.04
N GLN A 29 20.26 4.15 0.92
CA GLN A 29 21.13 3.59 1.97
C GLN A 29 21.63 2.17 1.67
N TRP A 30 20.93 1.42 0.81
CA TRP A 30 21.30 0.05 0.47
C TRP A 30 22.70 -0.08 -0.15
N GLU A 31 23.24 1.01 -0.71
CA GLU A 31 24.56 1.02 -1.33
C GLU A 31 25.71 0.94 -0.33
N ASN A 32 25.44 1.11 0.97
CA ASN A 32 26.42 0.97 2.04
C ASN A 32 27.08 -0.42 1.96
N TYR A 33 28.40 -0.43 2.12
CA TYR A 33 29.21 -1.64 2.15
C TYR A 33 28.70 -2.69 3.14
N GLU A 34 28.18 -2.25 4.30
CA GLU A 34 27.62 -3.16 5.31
C GLU A 34 26.49 -4.05 4.77
N TYR A 35 25.65 -3.53 3.87
CA TYR A 35 24.53 -4.26 3.28
C TYR A 35 24.96 -5.12 2.08
N LYS A 36 25.98 -4.68 1.34
CA LYS A 36 26.51 -5.41 0.19
C LYS A 36 27.38 -6.60 0.60
N ASN A 37 27.98 -6.53 1.79
CA ASN A 37 28.83 -7.60 2.29
C ASN A 37 28.09 -8.93 2.35
N TYR A 38 28.79 -9.99 1.94
CA TYR A 38 28.27 -11.36 1.94
C TYR A 38 26.98 -11.56 1.12
N CYS A 39 26.65 -10.64 0.22
CA CYS A 39 25.68 -10.88 -0.84
C CYS A 39 26.43 -11.53 -2.01
N ILE A 40 26.59 -12.85 -1.95
CA ILE A 40 27.34 -13.63 -2.94
C ILE A 40 26.41 -14.72 -3.48
N PHE A 41 26.07 -14.64 -4.77
CA PHE A 41 25.16 -15.56 -5.45
C PHE A 41 25.90 -16.29 -6.59
N ASP A 42 26.85 -17.15 -6.22
CA ASP A 42 27.74 -17.86 -7.16
C ASP A 42 27.17 -19.20 -7.68
N GLU A 43 26.05 -19.67 -7.12
CA GLU A 43 25.45 -20.93 -7.54
C GLU A 43 24.86 -20.81 -8.95
N ALA A 44 24.87 -21.91 -9.70
CA ALA A 44 24.46 -21.93 -11.11
C ALA A 44 23.02 -21.45 -11.34
N GLU A 45 22.12 -21.59 -10.35
CA GLU A 45 20.75 -21.11 -10.44
C GLU A 45 20.62 -19.57 -10.43
N PHE A 46 21.68 -18.84 -10.03
CA PHE A 46 21.70 -17.38 -9.98
C PHE A 46 22.55 -16.73 -11.08
N SER A 47 23.29 -17.52 -11.88
CA SER A 47 24.33 -17.00 -12.77
C SER A 47 23.82 -15.94 -13.75
N ASP A 48 22.63 -16.13 -14.28
CA ASP A 48 22.05 -15.28 -15.34
C ASP A 48 21.65 -13.89 -14.84
N LYS A 49 21.38 -13.78 -13.53
CA LYS A 49 20.86 -12.57 -12.86
C LYS A 49 21.62 -12.25 -11.57
N LYS A 50 22.89 -12.65 -11.52
CA LYS A 50 23.72 -12.59 -10.31
C LYS A 50 23.75 -11.19 -9.71
N ASN A 51 24.04 -10.18 -10.52
CA ASN A 51 24.14 -8.79 -10.06
C ASN A 51 22.79 -8.27 -9.50
N GLU A 52 21.68 -8.68 -10.11
CA GLU A 52 20.34 -8.35 -9.63
C GLU A 52 20.07 -9.01 -8.27
N TYR A 53 20.38 -10.30 -8.08
CA TYR A 53 20.24 -10.97 -6.77
C TYR A 53 21.11 -10.35 -5.69
N GLU A 54 22.35 -10.01 -6.00
CA GLU A 54 23.26 -9.32 -5.07
C GLU A 54 22.70 -7.94 -4.67
N THR A 55 22.11 -7.23 -5.62
CA THR A 55 21.43 -5.95 -5.37
C THR A 55 20.19 -6.11 -4.48
N ILE A 56 19.35 -7.12 -4.75
CA ILE A 56 18.19 -7.46 -3.92
C ILE A 56 18.66 -7.81 -2.51
N CYS A 57 19.74 -8.56 -2.36
CA CYS A 57 20.28 -8.96 -1.06
C CYS A 57 20.70 -7.75 -0.24
N ALA A 58 21.40 -6.80 -0.84
CA ALA A 58 21.77 -5.56 -0.15
C ALA A 58 20.53 -4.75 0.26
N LYS A 59 19.53 -4.61 -0.62
CA LYS A 59 18.25 -3.96 -0.29
C LYS A 59 17.49 -4.71 0.82
N PHE A 60 17.53 -6.04 0.82
CA PHE A 60 16.87 -6.88 1.81
C PHE A 60 17.52 -6.72 3.20
N LYS A 61 18.85 -6.74 3.29
CA LYS A 61 19.57 -6.49 4.55
C LYS A 61 19.32 -5.07 5.07
N CYS A 62 19.29 -4.10 4.16
CA CYS A 62 18.96 -2.71 4.45
C CYS A 62 17.53 -2.58 5.03
N LEU A 63 16.54 -3.23 4.39
CA LEU A 63 15.16 -3.25 4.86
C LEU A 63 15.03 -3.93 6.22
N PHE A 64 15.70 -5.06 6.42
CA PHE A 64 15.71 -5.76 7.70
C PHE A 64 16.22 -4.84 8.82
N ASN A 65 17.37 -4.19 8.62
CA ASN A 65 17.91 -3.28 9.63
C ASN A 65 16.94 -2.12 9.88
N LEU A 66 16.37 -1.50 8.84
CA LEU A 66 15.41 -0.40 9.02
C LEU A 66 14.21 -0.77 9.88
N LEU A 67 13.65 -1.97 9.68
CA LEU A 67 12.41 -2.38 10.34
C LEU A 67 12.64 -3.02 11.72
N PHE A 68 13.85 -3.49 12.01
CA PHE A 68 14.18 -4.18 13.26
C PHE A 68 15.23 -3.47 14.11
N ASP A 69 15.72 -2.30 13.68
CA ASP A 69 16.56 -1.42 14.48
C ASP A 69 15.74 -0.79 15.61
N GLU A 70 16.01 -1.27 16.82
CA GLU A 70 15.39 -0.83 18.07
C GLU A 70 15.79 0.60 18.46
N SER A 71 16.87 1.13 17.89
CA SER A 71 17.30 2.51 18.07
C SER A 71 16.59 3.49 17.15
N SER A 72 15.93 2.97 16.11
CA SER A 72 15.21 3.80 15.15
C SER A 72 13.91 4.32 15.78
N ALA A 73 13.59 5.59 15.53
CA ALA A 73 12.32 6.20 15.97
C ALA A 73 11.06 5.56 15.32
N PHE A 74 11.24 4.44 14.61
CA PHE A 74 10.22 3.74 13.83
C PHE A 74 9.72 2.46 14.52
N SER A 75 9.83 2.36 15.84
CA SER A 75 9.48 1.19 16.66
C SER A 75 7.98 0.80 16.67
N SER A 76 7.20 1.26 15.69
CA SER A 76 5.74 1.09 15.59
C SER A 76 5.32 0.27 14.36
N PHE A 77 6.20 -0.57 13.81
CA PHE A 77 5.83 -1.44 12.69
C PHE A 77 5.03 -2.64 13.21
N ASN A 78 3.82 -2.80 12.69
CA ASN A 78 3.00 -3.96 12.96
C ASN A 78 3.39 -5.10 12.01
N GLU A 79 3.88 -6.21 12.55
CA GLU A 79 4.29 -7.39 11.79
C GLU A 79 5.37 -7.14 10.70
N PRO A 80 6.53 -6.50 11.01
CA PRO A 80 7.56 -6.13 10.02
C PRO A 80 8.09 -7.32 9.21
N ALA A 81 8.12 -8.52 9.80
CA ALA A 81 8.50 -9.73 9.09
C ALA A 81 7.53 -10.10 7.95
N LYS A 82 6.22 -9.86 8.11
CA LYS A 82 5.23 -10.11 7.03
C LYS A 82 5.44 -9.15 5.87
N TYR A 83 5.71 -7.88 6.17
CA TYR A 83 6.05 -6.90 5.12
C TYR A 83 7.34 -7.29 4.40
N ILE A 84 8.41 -7.67 5.11
CA ILE A 84 9.66 -8.13 4.49
C ILE A 84 9.40 -9.36 3.60
N ASN A 85 8.59 -10.30 4.07
CA ASN A 85 8.24 -11.47 3.27
C ASN A 85 7.48 -11.09 1.99
N PHE A 86 6.50 -10.19 2.09
CA PHE A 86 5.78 -9.63 0.93
C PHE A 86 6.76 -8.96 -0.04
N TRP A 87 7.58 -8.03 0.46
CA TRP A 87 8.53 -7.26 -0.35
C TRP A 87 9.46 -8.18 -1.13
N LEU A 88 10.01 -9.22 -0.48
CA LEU A 88 10.92 -10.15 -1.13
C LEU A 88 10.22 -10.95 -2.25
N ASN A 89 9.03 -11.49 -1.97
CA ASN A 89 8.25 -12.22 -2.99
C ASN A 89 7.88 -11.31 -4.18
N TYR A 90 7.49 -10.08 -3.90
CA TYR A 90 7.14 -9.08 -4.92
C TYR A 90 8.34 -8.75 -5.82
N VAL A 91 9.52 -8.48 -5.24
CA VAL A 91 10.73 -8.14 -5.99
C VAL A 91 11.31 -9.35 -6.75
N LEU A 92 11.26 -10.55 -6.19
CA LEU A 92 11.75 -11.75 -6.89
C LEU A 92 10.86 -12.11 -8.08
N LYS A 93 9.54 -11.96 -7.95
CA LYS A 93 8.58 -12.21 -9.02
C LYS A 93 8.85 -11.40 -10.28
N SER A 94 9.38 -10.16 -10.15
CA SER A 94 9.67 -9.30 -11.29
C SER A 94 11.00 -9.59 -12.00
N ILE A 95 11.90 -10.39 -11.40
CA ILE A 95 13.26 -10.60 -11.92
C ILE A 95 13.43 -12.02 -12.47
N TYR A 96 12.92 -13.03 -11.76
CA TYR A 96 13.00 -14.41 -12.22
C TYR A 96 12.04 -15.33 -11.41
N PRO A 97 10.95 -15.85 -12.03
CA PRO A 97 9.89 -16.53 -11.29
C PRO A 97 10.26 -17.91 -10.72
N SER A 98 11.44 -18.45 -11.02
CA SER A 98 11.82 -19.80 -10.54
C SER A 98 12.51 -19.80 -9.18
N ILE A 99 13.13 -18.69 -8.75
CA ILE A 99 13.77 -18.61 -7.43
C ILE A 99 12.74 -18.28 -6.37
N THR A 100 12.66 -19.16 -5.38
CA THR A 100 11.76 -19.00 -4.24
C THR A 100 12.32 -17.99 -3.22
N ALA A 101 11.44 -17.26 -2.53
CA ALA A 101 11.83 -16.34 -1.46
C ALA A 101 12.58 -17.08 -0.33
N GLN A 102 12.17 -18.31 -0.04
CA GLN A 102 12.86 -19.17 0.93
C GLN A 102 14.28 -19.49 0.48
N ARG A 103 14.48 -19.93 -0.76
CA ARG A 103 15.81 -20.24 -1.30
C ARG A 103 16.72 -19.03 -1.30
N PHE A 104 16.20 -17.87 -1.70
CA PHE A 104 16.95 -16.61 -1.63
C PHE A 104 17.40 -16.31 -0.19
N TYR A 105 16.49 -16.42 0.79
CA TYR A 105 16.81 -16.15 2.19
C TYR A 105 17.85 -17.14 2.75
N ASP A 106 17.81 -18.42 2.36
CA ASP A 106 18.81 -19.42 2.76
C ASP A 106 20.22 -19.00 2.32
N VAL A 107 20.37 -18.47 1.10
CA VAL A 107 21.65 -17.95 0.60
C VAL A 107 22.08 -16.71 1.41
N VAL A 108 21.18 -15.77 1.65
CA VAL A 108 21.49 -14.57 2.47
C VAL A 108 21.90 -14.95 3.89
N LYS A 109 21.31 -16.00 4.47
CA LYS A 109 21.66 -16.51 5.82
C LYS A 109 23.01 -17.21 5.91
N SER A 110 23.71 -17.43 4.79
CA SER A 110 25.12 -17.81 4.82
C SER A 110 25.99 -16.72 5.47
N ASP A 111 25.54 -15.46 5.43
CA ASP A 111 26.06 -14.40 6.28
C ASP A 111 25.60 -14.59 7.73
N THR A 112 26.48 -15.16 8.55
CA THR A 112 26.21 -15.39 9.98
C THR A 112 26.00 -14.12 10.79
N SER A 113 26.39 -12.94 10.27
CA SER A 113 26.13 -11.65 10.91
C SER A 113 24.73 -11.10 10.62
N PHE A 114 24.02 -11.68 9.64
CA PHE A 114 22.68 -11.27 9.27
C PHE A 114 21.60 -12.01 10.08
N ASP A 115 20.61 -11.24 10.57
CA ASP A 115 19.47 -11.75 11.33
C ASP A 115 19.89 -12.68 12.48
N THR A 116 20.85 -12.21 13.28
CA THR A 116 21.50 -12.95 14.39
C THR A 116 20.51 -13.41 15.46
N HIS A 117 19.43 -12.68 15.64
CA HIS A 117 18.34 -12.99 16.58
C HIS A 117 17.23 -13.82 15.95
N GLU A 118 17.42 -14.31 14.72
CA GLU A 118 16.46 -15.15 13.99
C GLU A 118 15.05 -14.52 13.88
N LYS A 119 14.97 -13.19 13.77
CA LYS A 119 13.72 -12.43 13.68
C LYS A 119 12.91 -12.82 12.44
N LEU A 120 13.56 -13.28 11.36
CA LEU A 120 12.93 -13.73 10.11
C LEU A 120 12.82 -15.25 9.96
N LYS A 121 13.41 -16.04 10.86
CA LYS A 121 13.41 -17.51 10.75
C LYS A 121 11.99 -18.07 10.74
N GLY A 122 11.70 -18.89 9.72
CA GLY A 122 10.38 -19.48 9.51
C GLY A 122 9.30 -18.48 9.03
N LYS A 123 9.64 -17.20 8.85
CA LYS A 123 8.69 -16.15 8.40
C LYS A 123 8.86 -15.79 6.94
N ILE A 124 10.04 -16.03 6.35
CA ILE A 124 10.25 -15.92 4.90
C ILE A 124 9.73 -17.18 4.22
N GLN A 125 8.68 -17.02 3.43
CA GLN A 125 7.92 -18.09 2.79
C GLN A 125 7.42 -17.63 1.43
N ASN A 126 7.21 -18.57 0.52
CA ASN A 126 6.60 -18.27 -0.77
C ASN A 126 5.14 -17.90 -0.59
N ILE A 127 4.74 -16.76 -1.14
CA ILE A 127 3.35 -16.29 -1.14
C ILE A 127 2.69 -16.81 -2.41
N GLN A 128 1.48 -17.38 -2.28
CA GLN A 128 0.70 -17.79 -3.45
C GLN A 128 0.39 -16.59 -4.35
N ASP A 129 0.37 -16.81 -5.67
CA ASP A 129 0.28 -15.73 -6.65
C ASP A 129 -0.94 -14.83 -6.45
N GLU A 130 -2.10 -15.42 -6.15
CA GLU A 130 -3.33 -14.68 -5.87
C GLU A 130 -3.18 -13.76 -4.64
N HIS A 131 -2.59 -14.26 -3.56
CA HIS A 131 -2.38 -13.45 -2.35
C HIS A 131 -1.32 -12.36 -2.60
N LEU A 132 -0.26 -12.66 -3.34
CA LEU A 132 0.76 -11.68 -3.70
C LEU A 132 0.19 -10.58 -4.58
N GLU A 133 -0.68 -10.92 -5.53
CA GLU A 133 -1.40 -9.94 -6.37
C GLU A 133 -2.28 -9.03 -5.51
N ASN A 134 -3.05 -9.60 -4.57
CA ASN A 134 -3.87 -8.83 -3.65
C ASN A 134 -3.04 -7.89 -2.75
N MET A 135 -1.90 -8.36 -2.23
CA MET A 135 -0.97 -7.49 -1.47
C MET A 135 -0.36 -6.38 -2.34
N THR A 136 -0.08 -6.68 -3.61
CA THR A 136 0.44 -5.71 -4.59
C THR A 136 -0.57 -4.60 -4.88
N ILE A 137 -1.88 -4.91 -4.90
CA ILE A 137 -2.94 -3.90 -5.01
C ILE A 137 -2.84 -2.89 -3.85
N PHE A 138 -2.75 -3.37 -2.60
CA PHE A 138 -2.60 -2.47 -1.45
C PHE A 138 -1.33 -1.65 -1.54
N TYR A 139 -0.21 -2.26 -1.93
CA TYR A 139 1.06 -1.55 -2.09
C TYR A 139 0.93 -0.37 -3.08
N ASN A 140 0.31 -0.60 -4.24
CA ASN A 140 0.09 0.43 -5.24
C ASN A 140 -0.88 1.53 -4.76
N LEU A 141 -1.96 1.15 -4.07
CA LEU A 141 -2.91 2.09 -3.49
C LEU A 141 -2.25 3.00 -2.44
N TYR A 142 -1.49 2.43 -1.51
CA TYR A 142 -0.81 3.19 -0.47
C TYR A 142 0.34 4.05 -1.00
N HIS A 143 1.01 3.63 -2.07
CA HIS A 143 1.99 4.46 -2.76
C HIS A 143 1.36 5.72 -3.37
N LYS A 144 0.19 5.59 -4.02
CA LYS A 144 -0.55 6.76 -4.53
C LYS A 144 -1.09 7.61 -3.39
N TYR A 145 -1.66 7.00 -2.34
CA TYR A 145 -2.08 7.68 -1.12
C TYR A 145 -0.95 8.55 -0.51
N ASN A 146 0.24 7.99 -0.30
CA ASN A 146 1.38 8.72 0.25
C ASN A 146 1.83 9.86 -0.67
N THR A 147 1.76 9.66 -1.98
CA THR A 147 2.08 10.69 -2.98
C THR A 147 1.10 11.86 -2.85
N ILE A 148 -0.21 11.59 -2.83
CA ILE A 148 -1.26 12.60 -2.61
C ILE A 148 -1.03 13.32 -1.28
N GLN A 149 -0.83 12.58 -0.20
CA GLN A 149 -0.62 13.13 1.14
C GLN A 149 0.57 14.10 1.19
N SER A 150 1.63 13.82 0.43
CA SER A 150 2.81 14.69 0.36
C SER A 150 2.59 16.02 -0.37
N LEU A 151 1.62 16.06 -1.29
CA LEU A 151 1.27 17.24 -2.08
C LEU A 151 0.30 18.17 -1.33
N ILE A 152 -0.49 17.65 -0.40
CA ILE A 152 -1.46 18.45 0.39
C ILE A 152 -0.82 19.62 1.16
N PRO A 153 0.33 19.48 1.86
CA PRO A 153 0.96 20.62 2.56
C PRO A 153 1.83 21.50 1.64
N ASP A 154 1.95 21.18 0.35
CA ASP A 154 2.80 21.93 -0.57
C ASP A 154 2.07 23.15 -1.14
N TYR A 155 2.51 24.33 -0.70
CA TYR A 155 1.98 25.62 -1.17
C TYR A 155 2.56 26.05 -2.53
N THR A 156 3.48 25.26 -3.09
CA THR A 156 4.21 25.56 -4.32
C THR A 156 3.93 24.58 -5.46
N SER A 157 3.26 23.45 -5.18
CA SER A 157 2.95 22.42 -6.19
C SER A 157 1.79 22.84 -7.09
N ASP A 158 1.90 22.49 -8.37
CA ASP A 158 0.80 22.58 -9.33
C ASP A 158 -0.38 21.70 -8.86
N HIS A 159 -1.53 22.34 -8.65
CA HIS A 159 -2.77 21.70 -8.20
C HIS A 159 -3.22 20.55 -9.12
N THR A 160 -2.81 20.57 -10.40
CA THR A 160 -3.17 19.53 -11.38
C THR A 160 -2.60 18.15 -11.00
N GLN A 161 -1.43 18.10 -10.35
CA GLN A 161 -0.77 16.84 -10.03
C GLN A 161 -1.53 16.05 -8.96
N CYS A 162 -2.06 16.73 -7.94
CA CYS A 162 -2.84 16.08 -6.89
C CYS A 162 -4.14 15.48 -7.43
N GLU A 163 -4.84 16.22 -8.29
CA GLU A 163 -6.07 15.73 -8.94
C GLU A 163 -5.78 14.50 -9.82
N SER A 164 -4.68 14.48 -10.57
CA SER A 164 -4.28 13.32 -11.39
C SER A 164 -4.06 12.07 -10.54
N TYR A 165 -3.22 12.17 -9.51
CA TYR A 165 -2.96 11.02 -8.62
C TYR A 165 -4.21 10.55 -7.90
N SER A 166 -5.09 11.49 -7.52
CA SER A 166 -6.36 11.16 -6.89
C SER A 166 -7.28 10.36 -7.82
N LYS A 167 -7.41 10.76 -9.09
CA LYS A 167 -8.17 10.01 -10.11
C LYS A 167 -7.64 8.61 -10.33
N GLU A 168 -6.33 8.48 -10.48
CA GLU A 168 -5.69 7.16 -10.65
C GLU A 168 -5.88 6.27 -9.41
N CYS A 169 -5.77 6.85 -8.22
CA CYS A 169 -6.00 6.13 -6.97
C CYS A 169 -7.44 5.63 -6.86
N ALA A 170 -8.42 6.49 -7.20
CA ALA A 170 -9.82 6.11 -7.24
C ALA A 170 -10.08 5.00 -8.25
N GLN A 171 -9.54 5.10 -9.47
CA GLN A 171 -9.69 4.07 -10.50
C GLN A 171 -9.13 2.71 -10.05
N LYS A 172 -7.90 2.68 -9.50
CA LYS A 172 -7.31 1.44 -9.00
C LYS A 172 -8.10 0.85 -7.83
N TYR A 173 -8.65 1.69 -6.96
CA TYR A 173 -9.52 1.25 -5.88
C TYR A 173 -10.83 0.66 -6.42
N GLU A 174 -11.43 1.30 -7.43
CA GLU A 174 -12.63 0.78 -8.09
C GLU A 174 -12.41 -0.57 -8.77
N ASP A 175 -11.24 -0.79 -9.36
CA ASP A 175 -10.87 -2.09 -9.92
C ASP A 175 -10.68 -3.14 -8.82
N ALA A 176 -10.09 -2.76 -7.68
CA ALA A 176 -9.89 -3.65 -6.54
C ALA A 176 -11.21 -4.11 -5.91
N ILE A 177 -12.17 -3.22 -5.70
CA ILE A 177 -13.46 -3.57 -5.07
C ILE A 177 -14.32 -4.51 -5.93
N LYS A 178 -14.04 -4.66 -7.23
CA LYS A 178 -14.73 -5.66 -8.07
C LYS A 178 -14.45 -7.10 -7.63
N LYS A 179 -13.33 -7.33 -6.92
CA LYS A 179 -13.00 -8.62 -6.31
C LYS A 179 -13.81 -8.92 -5.03
N CYS A 180 -14.57 -7.95 -4.52
CA CYS A 180 -15.36 -8.12 -3.31
C CYS A 180 -16.69 -8.84 -3.57
N PRO A 181 -17.06 -9.82 -2.72
CA PRO A 181 -18.34 -10.50 -2.86
C PRO A 181 -19.51 -9.55 -2.58
N LYS A 182 -20.66 -9.80 -3.22
CA LYS A 182 -21.90 -9.08 -2.93
C LYS A 182 -22.51 -9.62 -1.64
N GLY A 183 -22.82 -8.73 -0.69
CA GLY A 183 -23.56 -9.05 0.53
C GLY A 183 -22.78 -9.73 1.67
N THR A 184 -21.47 -9.99 1.51
CA THR A 184 -20.57 -10.45 2.59
C THR A 184 -19.25 -9.69 2.53
N SER A 185 -18.45 -9.71 3.60
CA SER A 185 -17.10 -9.12 3.59
C SER A 185 -16.05 -10.23 3.67
N SER A 186 -14.98 -10.09 2.89
CA SER A 186 -13.76 -10.89 3.00
C SER A 186 -12.66 -10.07 3.67
N ASN A 187 -11.62 -10.73 4.20
CA ASN A 187 -10.48 -10.03 4.80
C ASN A 187 -9.81 -9.03 3.84
N PHE A 188 -9.79 -9.34 2.54
CA PHE A 188 -9.31 -8.42 1.50
C PHE A 188 -10.18 -7.16 1.42
N CYS A 189 -11.50 -7.33 1.44
CA CYS A 189 -12.46 -6.22 1.39
C CYS A 189 -12.44 -5.40 2.68
N ASP A 190 -12.29 -6.04 3.84
CA ASP A 190 -12.12 -5.34 5.11
C ASP A 190 -10.88 -4.44 5.09
N ALA A 191 -9.76 -4.93 4.55
CA ALA A 191 -8.55 -4.12 4.36
C ALA A 191 -8.74 -2.98 3.33
N LEU A 192 -9.50 -3.19 2.24
CA LEU A 192 -9.87 -2.11 1.31
C LEU A 192 -10.74 -1.04 2.00
N ASN A 193 -11.63 -1.45 2.90
CA ASN A 193 -12.45 -0.52 3.67
C ASN A 193 -11.59 0.31 4.65
N VAL A 194 -10.57 -0.30 5.26
CA VAL A 194 -9.58 0.44 6.07
C VAL A 194 -8.83 1.45 5.23
N PHE A 195 -8.35 1.05 4.04
CA PHE A 195 -7.70 1.97 3.10
C PHE A 195 -8.62 3.14 2.73
N LYS A 196 -9.89 2.86 2.38
CA LYS A 196 -10.88 3.88 2.06
C LYS A 196 -11.01 4.90 3.19
N GLY A 197 -11.16 4.44 4.43
CA GLY A 197 -11.25 5.31 5.60
C GLY A 197 -10.00 6.18 5.80
N LYS A 198 -8.79 5.66 5.52
CA LYS A 198 -7.55 6.46 5.55
C LYS A 198 -7.53 7.52 4.45
N TYR A 199 -7.91 7.14 3.22
CA TYR A 199 -7.95 8.03 2.07
C TYR A 199 -8.95 9.18 2.27
N GLU A 200 -10.15 8.90 2.75
CA GLU A 200 -11.18 9.93 2.97
C GLU A 200 -10.77 10.95 4.03
N LYS A 201 -10.00 10.53 5.05
CA LYS A 201 -9.42 11.43 6.06
C LYS A 201 -8.40 12.41 5.49
N LEU A 202 -7.85 12.19 4.28
CA LEU A 202 -7.00 13.18 3.64
C LEU A 202 -7.75 14.50 3.39
N LYS A 203 -9.08 14.47 3.23
CA LYS A 203 -9.91 15.68 3.11
C LYS A 203 -9.72 16.62 4.31
N GLU A 204 -9.49 16.08 5.50
CA GLU A 204 -9.29 16.88 6.73
C GLU A 204 -7.93 17.62 6.75
N LEU A 205 -6.96 17.14 5.96
CA LEU A 205 -5.63 17.76 5.85
C LEU A 205 -5.60 18.92 4.85
N ILE A 206 -6.59 19.00 3.96
CA ILE A 206 -6.69 20.02 2.92
C ILE A 206 -7.21 21.32 3.54
N THR A 207 -6.26 22.16 3.96
CA THR A 207 -6.54 23.47 4.59
C THR A 207 -6.66 24.61 3.58
N ILE A 208 -6.08 24.44 2.40
CA ILE A 208 -6.16 25.32 1.24
C ILE A 208 -6.68 24.42 0.11
N ASN A 209 -7.58 24.88 -0.77
CA ASN A 209 -8.12 24.08 -1.89
C ASN A 209 -7.06 23.76 -2.97
N ASN A 210 -5.89 23.23 -2.56
CA ASN A 210 -4.76 22.92 -3.41
C ASN A 210 -4.77 21.47 -3.93
N CYS A 211 -5.69 20.64 -3.43
CA CYS A 211 -5.89 19.29 -3.89
C CYS A 211 -7.38 18.97 -3.99
N LYS A 212 -7.80 18.47 -5.15
CA LYS A 212 -9.13 17.92 -5.36
C LYS A 212 -9.05 16.40 -5.28
N LEU A 213 -9.69 15.84 -4.25
CA LEU A 213 -9.77 14.39 -4.05
C LEU A 213 -11.04 13.83 -4.70
N GLU A 214 -10.88 12.84 -5.56
CA GLU A 214 -11.94 11.98 -6.05
C GLU A 214 -12.52 11.14 -4.91
N GLU A 215 -13.84 10.94 -4.95
CA GLU A 215 -14.55 10.15 -3.95
C GLU A 215 -14.45 8.66 -4.27
N LEU A 216 -14.16 7.85 -3.24
CA LEU A 216 -14.07 6.41 -3.41
C LEU A 216 -15.45 5.76 -3.32
N LYS A 217 -15.76 4.90 -4.29
CA LYS A 217 -17.02 4.13 -4.31
C LYS A 217 -17.20 3.30 -3.03
N PRO A 218 -18.45 3.05 -2.59
CA PRO A 218 -18.71 2.11 -1.50
C PRO A 218 -18.31 0.70 -1.92
N LEU A 219 -18.05 -0.16 -0.93
CA LEU A 219 -17.86 -1.58 -1.21
C LEU A 219 -19.19 -2.20 -1.67
N PRO A 220 -19.17 -3.26 -2.51
CA PRO A 220 -20.37 -3.97 -2.95
C PRO A 220 -21.24 -4.51 -1.81
N SER A 221 -20.66 -4.82 -0.66
CA SER A 221 -21.37 -5.24 0.56
C SER A 221 -22.20 -4.13 1.22
N HIS A 222 -21.89 -2.86 0.92
CA HIS A 222 -22.57 -1.68 1.42
C HIS A 222 -23.51 -1.04 0.39
N GLU A 223 -23.60 -1.59 -0.83
CA GLU A 223 -24.61 -1.18 -1.79
C GLU A 223 -25.99 -1.56 -1.27
N SER A 224 -26.84 -0.56 -1.03
CA SER A 224 -28.25 -0.81 -0.75
C SER A 224 -28.86 -1.53 -1.95
N PRO A 225 -29.75 -2.53 -1.74
CA PRO A 225 -30.46 -3.16 -2.85
C PRO A 225 -31.10 -2.07 -3.72
N PRO A 226 -31.12 -2.23 -5.05
CA PRO A 226 -31.81 -1.27 -5.91
C PRO A 226 -33.22 -1.09 -5.38
N ALA A 227 -33.60 0.15 -5.07
CA ALA A 227 -34.98 0.46 -4.76
C ALA A 227 -35.82 -0.02 -5.94
N ILE A 228 -36.66 -1.02 -5.72
CA ILE A 228 -37.69 -1.40 -6.68
C ILE A 228 -38.58 -0.17 -6.77
N VAL A 229 -38.42 0.62 -7.83
CA VAL A 229 -39.33 1.71 -8.15
C VAL A 229 -40.63 1.04 -8.62
N PRO A 230 -41.74 1.11 -7.88
CA PRO A 230 -43.01 0.68 -8.41
C PRO A 230 -43.40 1.68 -9.49
N SER A 231 -43.63 1.20 -10.70
CA SER A 231 -44.14 1.96 -11.82
C SER A 231 -45.40 2.72 -11.39
N GLU A 232 -45.40 4.04 -11.57
CA GLU A 232 -46.58 4.87 -11.36
C GLU A 232 -47.63 4.56 -12.43
N GLU A 233 -48.68 3.83 -12.05
CA GLU A 233 -49.99 3.95 -12.68
C GLU A 233 -50.91 4.77 -11.77
N SER A 234 -51.37 5.87 -12.34
CA SER A 234 -52.35 6.80 -11.79
C SER A 234 -53.69 6.12 -11.48
N GLN A 235 -54.30 6.42 -10.33
CA GLN A 235 -55.66 6.99 -10.23
C GLN A 235 -56.15 7.24 -8.79
N GLN A 236 -56.50 8.52 -8.55
CA GLN A 236 -57.72 9.05 -7.93
C GLN A 236 -57.99 8.96 -6.40
N ASN A 237 -58.08 10.17 -5.82
CA ASN A 237 -58.89 10.67 -4.68
C ASN A 237 -59.77 9.69 -3.90
N ASP A 238 -59.70 9.79 -2.57
CA ASP A 238 -60.86 10.21 -1.77
C ASP A 238 -60.46 10.79 -0.40
N GLN A 239 -61.18 11.85 0.00
CA GLN A 239 -61.02 12.61 1.25
C GLN A 239 -61.52 11.81 2.48
N LYS A 240 -60.86 11.97 3.64
CA LYS A 240 -61.58 12.14 4.93
C LYS A 240 -60.74 12.68 6.10
N GLU A 241 -61.23 13.81 6.61
CA GLU A 241 -61.22 14.42 7.96
C GLU A 241 -60.17 14.08 9.05
N LEU A 242 -59.67 15.19 9.62
CA LEU A 242 -59.05 15.40 10.94
C LEU A 242 -60.03 15.14 12.11
N PRO A 243 -59.56 14.77 13.31
CA PRO A 243 -59.66 15.71 14.44
C PRO A 243 -58.39 15.84 15.32
N ASN A 244 -58.40 16.93 16.08
CA ASN A 244 -57.32 17.62 16.80
C ASN A 244 -56.65 16.92 18.00
N LEU A 245 -55.48 17.49 18.38
CA LEU A 245 -54.69 17.36 19.62
C LEU A 245 -55.47 17.59 20.94
N PRO A 246 -54.85 17.30 22.10
CA PRO A 246 -54.28 18.42 22.87
C PRO A 246 -52.78 18.29 23.21
N GLU A 247 -52.11 19.44 23.19
CA GLU A 247 -50.81 19.73 23.81
C GLU A 247 -50.86 19.57 25.33
N GLU A 248 -49.72 19.24 25.94
CA GLU A 248 -49.41 19.72 27.29
C GLU A 248 -47.92 20.07 27.41
N GLN A 249 -47.69 21.14 28.17
CA GLN A 249 -46.51 21.99 28.26
C GLN A 249 -45.82 21.79 29.62
N GLY A 250 -44.49 21.93 29.67
CA GLY A 250 -43.70 22.07 30.91
C GLY A 250 -42.41 21.25 30.87
N ASP A 251 -41.26 21.68 31.40
CA ASP A 251 -40.86 22.93 32.04
C ASP A 251 -39.30 22.93 32.08
N ASN A 252 -38.74 24.04 32.53
CA ASN A 252 -37.35 24.49 32.45
C ASN A 252 -36.27 23.65 33.17
N ALA A 253 -35.05 23.79 32.62
CA ALA A 253 -33.73 23.88 33.28
C ALA A 253 -33.30 22.86 34.35
N ASP A 254 -32.27 22.07 34.00
CA ASP A 254 -31.19 21.70 34.95
C ASP A 254 -29.85 21.56 34.18
N PHE A 255 -29.15 22.68 34.02
CA PHE A 255 -27.77 22.73 33.56
C PHE A 255 -26.86 22.95 34.77
N SER A 256 -26.42 21.86 35.42
CA SER A 256 -25.27 21.83 36.34
C SER A 256 -25.09 20.39 36.83
N THR A 257 -24.12 19.58 36.40
CA THR A 257 -22.74 19.54 36.94
C THR A 257 -21.95 18.43 36.20
N ALA A 258 -21.92 18.45 34.86
CA ALA A 258 -21.23 17.41 34.07
C ALA A 258 -20.15 17.96 33.10
N THR A 259 -19.82 19.25 33.19
CA THR A 259 -18.91 19.90 32.24
C THR A 259 -17.47 20.07 32.71
N ALA A 260 -17.12 19.58 33.91
CA ALA A 260 -15.76 19.73 34.44
C ALA A 260 -14.79 18.58 34.11
N THR A 261 -15.26 17.44 33.61
CA THR A 261 -14.41 16.26 33.34
C THR A 261 -14.23 15.92 31.85
N SER A 262 -15.03 16.50 30.95
CA SER A 262 -14.90 16.25 29.50
C SER A 262 -13.84 17.12 28.81
N GLY A 263 -13.35 18.18 29.48
CA GLY A 263 -12.38 19.12 28.89
C GLY A 263 -10.94 18.60 28.81
N THR A 264 -10.54 17.66 29.66
CA THR A 264 -9.17 17.13 29.70
C THR A 264 -8.88 16.14 28.57
N MET A 265 -9.89 15.39 28.11
CA MET A 265 -9.75 14.44 27.00
C MET A 265 -9.57 15.14 25.65
N LEU A 266 -10.31 16.21 25.39
CA LEU A 266 -10.15 17.01 24.16
C LEU A 266 -8.79 17.71 24.13
N GLY A 267 -8.33 18.23 25.27
CA GLY A 267 -7.01 18.86 25.38
C GLY A 267 -5.86 17.92 24.98
N MET A 268 -5.92 16.64 25.38
CA MET A 268 -4.92 15.64 25.00
C MET A 268 -4.90 15.39 23.48
N PHE A 269 -6.07 15.30 22.83
CA PHE A 269 -6.18 15.15 21.37
C PHE A 269 -5.58 16.35 20.61
N PHE A 270 -5.88 17.58 21.03
CA PHE A 270 -5.33 18.77 20.40
C PHE A 270 -3.82 18.90 20.60
N ILE A 271 -3.31 18.53 21.78
CA ILE A 271 -1.86 18.49 22.04
C ILE A 271 -1.20 17.44 21.15
N SER A 272 -1.78 16.25 20.96
CA SER A 272 -1.28 15.24 20.02
C SER A 272 -1.23 15.74 18.56
N LEU A 273 -2.22 16.52 18.11
CA LEU A 273 -2.23 17.11 16.76
C LEU A 273 -1.17 18.21 16.59
N ILE A 274 -0.97 19.04 17.62
CA ILE A 274 0.08 20.07 17.61
C ILE A 274 1.46 19.41 17.65
N LEU A 275 1.65 18.39 18.50
CA LEU A 275 2.88 17.62 18.55
C LEU A 275 3.10 16.86 17.24
N TYR A 276 2.08 16.31 16.58
CA TYR A 276 2.22 15.75 15.22
C TYR A 276 2.76 16.78 14.22
N LYS A 277 2.26 18.02 14.27
CA LYS A 277 2.76 19.15 13.47
C LYS A 277 4.17 19.61 13.86
N SER A 278 4.58 19.43 15.12
CA SER A 278 5.89 19.82 15.66
C SER A 278 6.92 18.69 15.73
N THR A 279 6.52 17.45 15.47
CA THR A 279 7.40 16.28 15.39
C THR A 279 8.12 16.34 14.04
N PRO A 280 9.43 16.02 13.96
CA PRO A 280 10.17 16.08 12.71
C PRO A 280 9.61 15.18 11.60
N PHE A 281 8.66 14.29 11.90
CA PHE A 281 8.02 13.37 10.95
C PHE A 281 7.36 14.07 9.75
N GLY A 282 6.66 15.19 9.94
CA GLY A 282 5.97 15.90 8.84
C GLY A 282 6.96 16.47 7.80
N PRO A 283 7.90 17.34 8.20
CA PRO A 283 8.95 17.84 7.31
C PRO A 283 9.90 16.75 6.80
N TRP A 284 10.15 15.69 7.58
CA TRP A 284 10.99 14.56 7.18
C TRP A 284 10.31 13.69 6.11
N LEU A 285 9.02 13.37 6.27
CA LEU A 285 8.18 12.71 5.27
C LEU A 285 8.14 13.54 3.99
N ARG A 286 7.90 14.85 4.12
CA ARG A 286 7.92 15.80 2.99
C ARG A 286 9.26 15.79 2.26
N ASN A 287 10.38 15.94 2.97
CA ASN A 287 11.71 16.01 2.37
C ASN A 287 12.10 14.67 1.72
N ARG A 288 11.58 13.56 2.23
CA ARG A 288 11.83 12.21 1.70
C ARG A 288 10.98 11.90 0.46
N ILE A 289 9.74 12.38 0.41
CA ILE A 289 8.88 12.26 -0.77
C ILE A 289 9.26 13.27 -1.86
N LEU A 290 9.55 14.54 -1.52
CA LEU A 290 9.99 15.55 -2.51
C LEU A 290 11.34 15.23 -3.14
N LYS A 291 12.26 14.55 -2.43
CA LYS A 291 13.54 14.08 -3.01
C LYS A 291 13.33 13.05 -4.13
N LYS A 292 12.15 12.41 -4.20
CA LYS A 292 11.72 11.57 -5.32
C LYS A 292 11.42 12.40 -6.58
N ASN A 293 10.93 13.63 -6.45
CA ASN A 293 10.52 14.47 -7.59
C ASN A 293 11.69 15.23 -8.25
N MET A 294 12.78 15.53 -7.53
CA MET A 294 14.02 16.04 -8.16
C MET A 294 14.84 14.94 -8.87
N ILE A 295 14.52 13.67 -8.64
CA ILE A 295 15.06 12.49 -9.35
C ILE A 295 13.92 11.84 -10.17
N GLY A 296 12.92 12.65 -10.56
CA GLY A 296 11.63 12.21 -11.07
C GLY A 296 11.59 11.74 -12.52
N SER A 297 12.68 11.81 -13.28
CA SER A 297 12.70 11.30 -14.66
C SER A 297 12.85 9.78 -14.75
N ASN A 298 13.25 9.10 -13.67
CA ASN A 298 13.52 7.65 -13.69
C ASN A 298 12.38 6.82 -13.06
N THR A 299 11.46 7.45 -12.31
CA THR A 299 10.36 6.72 -11.63
C THR A 299 9.15 6.50 -12.53
N GLU A 300 8.90 7.37 -13.51
CA GLU A 300 7.94 7.04 -14.59
C GLU A 300 8.48 5.92 -15.49
N GLU A 301 9.81 5.86 -15.68
CA GLU A 301 10.45 4.70 -16.31
C GLU A 301 10.36 3.45 -15.43
N GLU A 302 10.54 3.53 -14.10
CA GLU A 302 10.36 2.35 -13.21
C GLU A 302 8.89 1.89 -13.13
N GLU A 303 7.90 2.80 -13.04
CA GLU A 303 6.47 2.46 -13.05
C GLU A 303 6.06 1.93 -14.43
N LYS A 304 6.55 2.52 -15.54
CA LYS A 304 6.39 1.95 -16.89
C LYS A 304 7.12 0.64 -17.09
N ASN A 305 8.31 0.45 -16.54
CA ASN A 305 9.05 -0.80 -16.63
C ASN A 305 8.32 -1.87 -15.82
N HIS A 306 7.78 -1.53 -14.65
CA HIS A 306 6.98 -2.45 -13.85
C HIS A 306 5.64 -2.79 -14.52
N GLU A 307 5.00 -1.83 -15.19
CA GLU A 307 3.77 -2.02 -15.97
C GLU A 307 4.02 -2.78 -17.29
N LEU A 308 5.14 -2.52 -17.98
CA LEU A 308 5.63 -3.27 -19.15
C LEU A 308 6.02 -4.71 -18.80
N LEU A 309 6.59 -4.94 -17.61
CA LEU A 309 6.93 -6.28 -17.11
C LEU A 309 5.67 -7.11 -16.85
N LEU A 310 4.57 -6.50 -16.42
CA LEU A 310 3.27 -7.18 -16.26
C LEU A 310 2.66 -7.55 -17.63
N HIS A 311 2.77 -6.66 -18.63
CA HIS A 311 2.20 -6.89 -19.96
C HIS A 311 2.95 -7.94 -20.80
N MET A 312 4.25 -8.15 -20.58
CA MET A 312 5.00 -9.22 -21.30
C MET A 312 4.59 -10.63 -20.87
N SER A 313 4.02 -10.79 -19.67
CA SER A 313 3.54 -12.11 -19.20
C SER A 313 2.29 -12.61 -19.94
N GLU A 314 1.58 -11.72 -20.65
CA GLU A 314 0.34 -12.03 -21.37
C GLU A 314 0.58 -12.45 -22.84
N TYR A 315 1.83 -12.43 -23.32
CA TYR A 315 2.21 -12.75 -24.69
C TYR A 315 3.34 -13.79 -24.76
N GLN A 316 3.18 -14.94 -24.10
CA GLN A 316 3.90 -16.15 -24.51
C GLN A 316 2.96 -17.36 -24.51
N ASP A 317 2.16 -17.45 -25.57
CA ASP A 317 1.98 -18.73 -26.22
C ASP A 317 1.77 -18.52 -27.73
N ILE A 318 2.11 -19.56 -28.50
CA ILE A 318 1.99 -19.75 -29.96
C ILE A 318 3.30 -19.59 -30.76
N ASN A 319 3.90 -20.78 -30.97
CA ASN A 319 4.65 -21.29 -32.13
C ASN A 319 6.14 -20.96 -32.29
N SER A 320 6.94 -21.93 -31.84
CA SER A 320 8.25 -22.29 -32.40
C SER A 320 8.06 -23.04 -33.72
N GLU A 321 8.41 -22.43 -34.86
CA GLU A 321 8.80 -23.15 -36.06
C GLU A 321 10.05 -22.51 -36.68
N ASP A 322 11.16 -23.23 -36.45
CA ASP A 322 12.29 -23.51 -37.34
C ASP A 322 12.56 -22.53 -38.51
N ASN A 323 13.71 -21.84 -38.46
CA ASN A 323 14.50 -21.58 -39.66
C ASN A 323 15.98 -21.35 -39.31
N MET A 324 16.76 -22.37 -39.63
CA MET A 324 18.21 -22.47 -39.61
C MET A 324 18.87 -21.46 -40.57
N TYR A 325 19.61 -20.47 -40.05
CA TYR A 325 20.51 -19.61 -40.84
C TYR A 325 21.97 -20.04 -40.65
N LYS A 326 22.61 -20.48 -41.74
CA LYS A 326 24.05 -20.79 -41.84
C LYS A 326 24.84 -19.49 -42.03
N ILE A 327 25.86 -19.28 -41.20
CA ILE A 327 26.86 -18.21 -41.37
C ILE A 327 28.15 -18.85 -41.95
N PRO A 328 28.73 -18.33 -43.05
CA PRO A 328 30.04 -18.74 -43.50
C PRO A 328 31.14 -17.97 -42.75
N TYR A 329 32.15 -18.71 -42.27
CA TYR A 329 33.39 -18.17 -41.71
C TYR A 329 34.34 -17.72 -42.84
N THR A 330 34.91 -16.53 -42.71
CA THR A 330 36.17 -16.15 -43.39
C THR A 330 37.24 -15.90 -42.34
N SER A 331 38.24 -16.78 -42.32
CA SER A 331 39.47 -16.64 -41.54
C SER A 331 40.46 -15.73 -42.27
N LEU A 332 41.21 -14.94 -41.50
CA LEU A 332 42.42 -14.24 -41.93
C LEU A 332 43.65 -15.11 -41.69
#